data_AF-A0A7X2CDE0-F1
#
_entry.id   AF-A0A7X2CDE0-F1
#
_cell.length_a   1.000
_cell.length_b   1.000
_cell.length_c   1.000
_cell.angle_alpha   90.00
_cell.angle_beta   90.00
_cell.angle_gamma   90.00
#
_symmetry.space_group_name_H-M   'P 1'
#
loop_
_entity.id
_entity.type
_entity.pdbx_description
1 polymer ?
#
loop_
_entity_poly.entity_id
_entity_poly.type
_entity_poly.pdbx_seq_one_letter_code
_entity_poly.pdbx_strand_id
1 'polypeptide(L)'
;MIGPSYQQLIERAATTALDHFKAQNTKKALKAELRSLYDTYFEAHGRPAGKFDPYNDDFLPVMNFTEAQFQRVRAAKKAEYNALRRHHTALRALESFNPADLKGVA
;
A
#
# COMPACT_ATOMS: atom_id res chain seq x y z
N MET A 1 -25.03 -13.25 19.94
CA MET A 1 -23.69 -13.61 19.42
C MET A 1 -22.66 -13.06 20.40
N ILE A 2 -21.76 -13.90 20.89
CA ILE A 2 -20.66 -13.46 21.77
C ILE A 2 -19.70 -12.63 20.90
N GLY A 3 -19.42 -11.39 21.32
CA GLY A 3 -18.47 -10.52 20.63
C GLY A 3 -17.05 -11.07 20.66
N PRO A 4 -16.14 -10.53 19.83
CA PRO A 4 -14.74 -10.94 19.84
C PRO A 4 -14.10 -10.68 21.20
N SER A 5 -13.24 -11.60 21.67
CA SER A 5 -12.48 -11.42 22.90
C SER A 5 -11.40 -10.35 22.75
N TYR A 6 -10.93 -9.78 23.86
CA TYR A 6 -9.84 -8.80 23.85
C TYR A 6 -8.57 -9.35 23.17
N GLN A 7 -8.24 -10.61 23.44
CA GLN A 7 -7.11 -11.29 22.80
C GLN A 7 -7.29 -11.37 21.27
N GLN A 8 -8.49 -11.69 20.79
CA GLN A 8 -8.79 -11.71 19.35
C GLN A 8 -8.68 -10.32 18.72
N LEU A 9 -9.03 -9.25 19.45
CA LEU A 9 -8.86 -7.88 18.99
C LEU A 9 -7.37 -7.50 18.88
N ILE A 10 -6.54 -7.89 19.85
CA ILE A 10 -5.08 -7.70 19.80
C ILE A 10 -4.49 -8.44 18.60
N GLU A 11 -4.82 -9.72 18.43
CA GLU A 11 -4.31 -10.54 17.32
C GLU A 11 -4.71 -9.96 15.97
N ARG A 12 -5.93 -9.44 15.86
CA ARG A 12 -6.41 -8.76 14.66
C ARG A 12 -5.64 -7.46 14.40
N ALA A 13 -5.37 -6.65 15.42
CA ALA A 13 -4.57 -5.44 15.29
C ALA A 13 -3.14 -5.76 14.86
N ALA A 14 -2.50 -6.76 15.47
CA ALA A 14 -1.15 -7.22 15.10
C ALA A 14 -1.07 -7.77 13.67
N THR A 15 -2.04 -8.61 13.26
CA THR A 15 -2.09 -9.17 11.91
C THR A 15 -2.26 -8.09 10.86
N THR A 16 -3.18 -7.14 11.09
CA THR A 16 -3.41 -6.04 10.14
C THR A 16 -2.24 -5.05 10.08
N ALA A 17 -1.49 -4.86 11.17
CA ALA A 17 -0.25 -4.09 11.18
C ALA A 17 0.82 -4.76 10.30
N LEU A 18 1.01 -6.07 10.44
CA LEU A 18 1.96 -6.84 9.63
C LEU A 18 1.59 -6.79 8.14
N ASP A 19 0.31 -6.91 7.81
CA ASP A 19 -0.18 -6.80 6.43
C ASP A 19 0.09 -5.42 5.83
N HIS A 20 -0.14 -4.35 6.62
CA HIS A 20 0.16 -2.99 6.18
C HIS A 20 1.65 -2.80 5.94
N PHE A 21 2.51 -3.26 6.85
CA PHE A 21 3.97 -3.22 6.70
C PHE A 21 4.44 -3.96 5.45
N LYS A 22 3.93 -5.18 5.21
CA LYS A 22 4.22 -5.95 4.00
C LYS A 22 3.82 -5.18 2.74
N ALA A 23 2.61 -4.64 2.70
CA ALA A 23 2.13 -3.86 1.55
C ALA A 23 2.96 -2.59 1.31
N GLN A 24 3.42 -1.93 2.38
CA GLN A 24 4.32 -0.78 2.29
C GLN A 24 5.67 -1.15 1.67
N ASN A 25 6.25 -2.28 2.08
CA ASN A 25 7.51 -2.78 1.52
C ASN A 25 7.36 -3.17 0.06
N THR A 26 6.29 -3.88 -0.31
CA THR A 26 6.00 -4.23 -1.71
C THR A 26 5.87 -2.97 -2.57
N LYS A 27 5.12 -1.96 -2.11
CA LYS A 27 4.99 -0.68 -2.82
C LYS A 27 6.35 0.00 -2.99
N LYS A 28 7.21 -0.02 -1.97
CA LYS A 28 8.55 0.57 -2.01
C LYS A 28 9.44 -0.14 -3.03
N ALA A 29 9.44 -1.47 -3.05
CA ALA A 29 10.21 -2.28 -4.00
C ALA A 29 9.77 -1.99 -5.45
N LEU A 30 8.46 -2.05 -5.74
CA LEU A 30 7.93 -1.80 -7.08
C LEU A 30 8.23 -0.38 -7.57
N LYS A 31 8.24 0.61 -6.67
CA LYS A 31 8.64 1.99 -6.99
C LYS A 31 10.12 2.10 -7.35
N ALA A 32 10.99 1.36 -6.64
CA ALA A 32 12.42 1.33 -6.96
C ALA A 32 12.65 0.68 -8.32
N GLU A 33 11.96 -0.42 -8.61
CA GLU A 33 11.98 -1.06 -9.94
C GLU A 33 11.50 -0.10 -11.04
N LEU A 34 10.38 0.61 -10.84
CA LEU A 34 9.89 1.60 -11.80
C LEU A 34 10.92 2.70 -12.07
N ARG A 35 11.61 3.17 -11.02
CA ARG A 35 12.69 4.15 -11.17
C ARG A 35 13.85 3.60 -11.99
N SER A 36 14.27 2.36 -11.72
CA SER A 36 15.31 1.69 -12.50
C SER A 36 14.93 1.59 -13.97
N LEU A 37 13.66 1.32 -14.32
CA LEU A 37 13.22 1.27 -15.71
C LEU A 37 13.31 2.65 -16.39
N TYR A 38 12.96 3.74 -15.69
CA TYR A 38 13.17 5.09 -16.21
C TYR A 38 14.66 5.36 -16.48
N ASP A 39 15.52 5.02 -15.52
CA ASP A 39 16.97 5.23 -15.63
C ASP A 39 17.53 4.45 -16.84
N THR A 40 17.19 3.16 -16.97
CA THR A 40 17.58 2.33 -18.12
C THR A 40 17.08 2.88 -19.46
N TYR A 41 15.82 3.34 -19.53
CA TYR A 41 15.28 3.91 -20.76
C TYR A 41 16.00 5.20 -21.15
N PHE A 42 16.24 6.09 -20.19
CA PHE A 42 16.90 7.37 -20.43
C PHE A 42 18.38 7.22 -20.76
N GLU A 43 19.07 6.21 -20.23
CA GLU A 43 20.44 5.88 -20.64
C GLU A 43 20.51 5.44 -22.11
N ALA A 44 19.53 4.68 -22.59
CA ALA A 44 19.52 4.16 -23.96
C ALA A 44 19.03 5.17 -25.02
N HIS A 45 18.05 6.01 -24.66
CA HIS A 45 17.34 6.86 -25.62
C HIS A 45 17.51 8.37 -25.37
N GLY A 46 18.14 8.74 -24.26
CA GLY A 46 18.16 10.12 -23.76
C GLY A 46 16.89 10.47 -22.99
N ARG A 47 16.98 11.52 -22.17
CA ARG A 47 15.84 12.04 -21.40
C ARG A 47 15.22 13.25 -22.10
N PRO A 48 13.91 13.28 -22.35
CA PRO A 48 13.23 14.48 -22.85
C PRO A 48 13.49 15.69 -21.96
N ALA A 49 13.61 16.87 -22.57
CA ALA A 49 13.85 18.11 -21.84
C ALA A 49 12.64 18.48 -20.96
N GLY A 50 12.92 19.07 -19.80
CA GLY A 50 11.89 19.59 -18.90
C GLY A 50 11.42 18.62 -17.81
N LYS A 51 10.28 18.98 -17.20
CA LYS A 51 9.61 18.14 -16.18
C LYS A 51 8.82 17.05 -16.88
N PHE A 52 8.64 15.93 -16.21
CA PHE A 52 7.77 14.86 -16.71
C PHE A 52 6.35 15.40 -16.90
N ASP A 53 5.89 15.38 -18.14
CA ASP A 53 4.55 15.80 -18.54
C ASP A 53 3.86 14.66 -19.31
N PRO A 54 2.81 14.04 -18.74
CA PRO A 54 2.07 12.96 -19.39
C PRO A 54 1.34 13.37 -20.68
N TYR A 55 1.19 14.68 -20.92
CA TYR A 55 0.52 15.22 -22.11
C TYR A 55 1.51 15.66 -23.19
N ASN A 56 2.81 15.60 -22.91
CA ASN A 56 3.84 15.83 -23.91
C ASN A 56 4.18 14.51 -24.61
N ASP A 57 4.04 14.50 -25.93
CA ASP A 57 4.29 13.36 -26.78
C ASP A 57 5.73 12.81 -26.67
N ASP A 58 6.70 13.65 -26.31
CA ASP A 58 8.10 13.23 -26.10
C ASP A 58 8.25 12.22 -24.95
N PHE A 59 7.31 12.22 -23.98
CA PHE A 59 7.30 11.26 -22.87
C PHE A 59 6.48 9.99 -23.18
N LEU A 60 5.72 9.94 -24.27
CA LEU A 60 4.94 8.75 -24.64
C LEU A 60 5.78 7.48 -24.76
N PRO A 61 6.98 7.49 -25.39
CA PRO A 61 7.79 6.28 -25.51
C PRO A 61 8.21 5.69 -24.16
N VAL A 62 8.64 6.53 -23.22
CA VAL A 62 9.03 6.08 -21.87
C VAL A 62 7.81 5.66 -21.04
N MET A 63 6.66 6.31 -21.22
CA MET A 63 5.41 5.90 -20.60
C MET A 63 5.00 4.51 -21.08
N ASN A 64 4.99 4.28 -22.39
CA ASN A 64 4.67 2.97 -22.98
C ASN A 64 5.62 1.88 -22.50
N PHE A 65 6.92 2.17 -22.42
CA PHE A 65 7.93 1.25 -21.89
C PHE A 65 7.70 0.88 -20.41
N THR A 66 7.30 1.85 -19.59
CA THR A 66 7.17 1.68 -18.13
C THR A 66 5.75 1.32 -17.67
N GLU A 67 4.76 1.32 -18.56
CA GLU A 67 3.34 1.24 -18.23
C GLU A 67 2.97 0.01 -17.38
N ALA A 68 3.48 -1.16 -17.75
CA ALA A 68 3.21 -2.40 -17.01
C ALA A 68 3.67 -2.29 -15.54
N GLN A 69 4.87 -1.74 -15.31
CA GLN A 69 5.39 -1.55 -13.96
C GLN A 69 4.67 -0.41 -13.22
N PHE A 70 4.29 0.65 -13.94
CA PHE A 70 3.46 1.72 -13.38
C PHE A 70 2.12 1.20 -12.86
N GLN A 71 1.43 0.33 -13.60
CA GLN A 71 0.18 -0.28 -13.15
C GLN A 71 0.39 -1.17 -11.91
N ARG A 72 1.51 -1.90 -11.81
CA ARG A 72 1.86 -2.66 -10.60
C ARG A 72 2.04 -1.76 -9.39
N VAL A 73 2.75 -0.64 -9.54
CA VAL A 73 2.90 0.37 -8.48
C VAL A 73 1.55 0.94 -8.06
N ARG A 74 0.67 1.24 -9.02
CA ARG A 74 -0.68 1.75 -8.75
C ARG A 74 -1.53 0.73 -7.99
N ALA A 75 -1.49 -0.54 -8.39
CA ALA A 75 -2.16 -1.62 -7.68
C ALA A 75 -1.62 -1.80 -6.25
N ALA A 76 -0.30 -1.77 -6.07
CA ALA A 76 0.33 -1.86 -4.76
C ALA A 76 -0.03 -0.67 -3.85
N LYS A 77 -0.13 0.55 -4.40
CA LYS A 77 -0.61 1.73 -3.66
C LYS A 77 -2.04 1.52 -3.16
N LYS A 78 -2.93 0.98 -3.99
CA LYS A 78 -4.31 0.66 -3.60
C LYS A 78 -4.34 -0.43 -2.51
N ALA A 79 -3.50 -1.47 -2.64
CA ALA A 79 -3.40 -2.53 -1.66
C ALA A 79 -2.92 -2.02 -0.29
N GLU A 80 -1.90 -1.17 -0.27
CA GLU A 80 -1.36 -0.56 0.96
C GLU A 80 -2.38 0.35 1.63
N TYR A 81 -3.09 1.18 0.86
CA TYR A 81 -4.19 2.00 1.39
C TYR A 81 -5.30 1.14 2.03
N ASN A 82 -5.71 0.06 1.37
CA ASN A 82 -6.72 -0.85 1.90
C ASN A 82 -6.24 -1.57 3.18
N ALA A 83 -4.97 -1.96 3.24
CA ALA A 83 -4.37 -2.58 4.42
C ALA A 83 -4.33 -1.59 5.60
N LEU A 84 -3.91 -0.35 5.36
CA LEU A 84 -3.92 0.73 6.36
C LEU A 84 -5.33 0.98 6.89
N ARG A 85 -6.33 1.04 6.01
CA ARG A 85 -7.73 1.22 6.41
C ARG A 85 -8.20 0.08 7.31
N ARG A 86 -7.90 -1.18 6.97
CA ARG A 86 -8.23 -2.34 7.81
C ARG A 86 -7.54 -2.28 9.17
N HIS A 87 -6.27 -1.86 9.19
CA HIS A 87 -5.51 -1.69 10.43
C HIS A 87 -6.13 -0.62 11.34
N HIS A 88 -6.47 0.55 10.80
CA HIS A 88 -7.20 1.57 11.57
C HIS A 88 -8.55 1.09 12.09
N THR A 89 -9.29 0.31 11.31
CA THR A 89 -10.53 -0.31 11.79
C THR A 89 -10.28 -1.29 12.95
N ALA A 90 -9.22 -2.10 12.87
CA ALA A 90 -8.86 -3.02 13.94
C ALA A 90 -8.43 -2.29 15.23
N LEU A 91 -7.65 -1.21 15.10
CA LEU A 91 -7.26 -0.37 16.23
C LEU A 91 -8.48 0.27 16.90
N ARG A 92 -9.40 0.86 16.12
CA ARG A 92 -10.63 1.43 16.67
C ARG A 92 -11.46 0.41 17.43
N ALA A 93 -11.57 -0.81 16.91
CA ALA A 93 -12.29 -1.89 17.60
C ALA A 93 -11.63 -2.26 18.93
N LEU A 94 -10.29 -2.34 18.96
CA LEU A 94 -9.51 -2.59 20.17
C LEU A 94 -9.64 -1.44 21.19
N GLU A 95 -9.57 -0.19 20.75
CA GLU A 95 -9.73 1.01 21.58
C GLU A 95 -11.14 1.14 22.16
N SER A 96 -12.15 0.72 21.40
CA SER A 96 -13.56 0.74 21.84
C SER A 96 -13.93 -0.39 22.79
N PHE A 97 -13.03 -1.35 23.04
CA PHE A 97 -13.32 -2.50 23.89
C PHE A 97 -13.46 -2.08 25.35
N ASN A 98 -14.62 -2.31 25.94
CA ASN A 98 -14.84 -2.05 27.36
C ASN A 98 -14.71 -3.37 28.16
N PRO A 99 -13.79 -3.47 29.14
CA PRO A 99 -13.68 -4.67 29.97
C PRO A 99 -14.96 -4.99 30.77
N ALA A 100 -15.91 -4.06 30.90
CA ALA A 100 -17.24 -4.35 31.43
C ALA A 100 -18.06 -5.32 30.54
N ASP A 101 -17.77 -5.37 29.23
CA ASP A 101 -18.41 -6.30 28.28
C ASP A 101 -18.04 -7.77 28.56
N LEU A 102 -16.95 -8.00 29.32
CA LEU A 102 -16.55 -9.34 29.79
C LEU A 102 -17.32 -9.77 31.04
N LYS A 103 -17.88 -8.84 31.82
CA LYS A 103 -18.50 -9.11 33.13
C LYS A 103 -19.99 -9.51 33.05
N GLY A 104 -20.62 -9.44 31.88
CA GLY A 104 -22.02 -9.85 31.68
C GLY A 104 -22.24 -11.33 31.37
N VAL A 105 -21.21 -12.19 31.55
CA VAL A 105 -21.24 -13.63 31.22
C VAL A 105 -21.00 -14.51 32.46
N ALA A 106 -21.27 -14.00 33.67
CA ALA A 106 -21.26 -14.79 34.90
C ALA A 106 -22.54 -14.56 35.70
#